data_AF-A0A7G2ISM3-F1
#
_entry.id   AF-A0A7G2ISM3-F1
#
_cell.length_a   1.000
_cell.length_b   1.000
_cell.length_c   1.000
_cell.angle_alpha   90.00
_cell.angle_beta   90.00
_cell.angle_gamma   90.00
#
_symmetry.space_group_name_H-M   'P 1'
#
loop_
_entity.id
_entity.type
_entity.pdbx_description
1 polymer ?
#
loop_
_entity_poly.entity_id
_entity_poly.type
_entity_poly.pdbx_seq_one_letter_code
_entity_poly.pdbx_strand_id
1 'polypeptide(L)' 'MHTLLLIAALANQITFNTTQQGDMYTIIPQVTLTQPCVCEVQVLAIRKGPGDKANRSRKQAFRSPLIGRLN' A
#
# COMPACT_ATOMS: atom_id res chain seq x y z
N MET A 1 -9.87 -12.06 32.79
CA MET A 1 -8.89 -11.70 31.75
C MET A 1 -9.64 -11.60 30.43
N HIS A 2 -9.59 -10.46 29.73
CA HIS A 2 -10.33 -10.27 28.47
C HIS A 2 -9.45 -10.67 27.29
N THR A 3 -9.87 -11.69 26.55
CA THR A 3 -9.23 -12.13 25.32
C THR A 3 -9.59 -11.15 24.21
N LEU A 4 -8.67 -10.26 23.85
CA LEU A 4 -8.81 -9.43 22.66
C LEU A 4 -8.53 -10.30 21.42
N LEU A 5 -9.59 -10.72 20.73
CA LEU A 5 -9.47 -11.34 19.41
C LEU A 5 -9.18 -10.25 18.38
N LEU A 6 -7.97 -10.27 17.80
CA LEU A 6 -7.57 -9.36 16.74
C LEU A 6 -8.16 -9.82 15.41
N ILE A 7 -9.27 -9.20 15.00
CA ILE A 7 -9.90 -9.44 13.70
C ILE A 7 -9.24 -8.54 12.64
N ALA A 8 -7.98 -8.83 12.26
CA ALA A 8 -7.25 -8.02 11.28
C ALA A 8 -7.39 -8.49 9.82
N ALA A 9 -8.05 -9.64 9.57
CA ALA A 9 -8.10 -10.26 8.24
C ALA A 9 -9.26 -9.80 7.33
N LEU A 10 -10.24 -9.07 7.87
CA LEU A 10 -11.48 -8.69 7.16
C LEU A 10 -11.46 -7.26 6.58
N ALA A 11 -10.41 -6.49 6.86
CA ALA A 11 -10.31 -5.11 6.38
C ALA A 11 -9.47 -5.04 5.08
N ASN A 12 -9.90 -4.19 4.15
CA ASN A 12 -9.01 -3.72 3.09
C ASN A 12 -7.84 -2.98 3.74
N GLN A 13 -6.62 -3.28 3.31
CA GLN A 13 -5.42 -2.70 3.92
C GLN A 13 -4.47 -2.16 2.84
N ILE A 14 -3.75 -1.10 3.20
CA ILE A 14 -2.64 -0.55 2.43
C ILE A 14 -1.41 -0.63 3.33
N THR A 15 -0.37 -1.30 2.87
CA THR A 15 0.90 -1.43 3.57
C THR A 15 2.05 -0.96 2.68
N PHE A 16 3.21 -0.70 3.27
CA PHE A 16 4.39 -0.23 2.55
C PHE A 16 5.56 -1.11 2.87
N ASN A 17 6.06 -1.84 1.88
CA ASN A 17 7.35 -2.51 2.00
C ASN A 17 8.43 -1.50 1.70
N THR A 18 9.33 -1.31 2.66
CA THR A 18 10.43 -0.35 2.54
C THR A 18 11.75 -1.10 2.61
N THR A 19 12.67 -0.75 1.71
CA THR A 19 14.07 -1.14 1.82
C THR A 19 14.94 0.11 1.84
N GLN A 20 16.03 0.04 2.59
CA GLN A 20 16.99 1.12 2.71
C GLN A 20 18.39 0.61 2.35
N GLN A 21 19.07 1.36 1.50
CA GLN A 21 20.48 1.14 1.18
C GLN A 21 21.21 2.49 1.28
N GLY A 22 21.94 2.70 2.38
CA GLY A 22 22.50 4.02 2.71
C GLY A 22 21.39 5.07 2.83
N ASP A 23 21.49 6.15 2.07
CA ASP A 23 20.49 7.24 2.03
C ASP A 23 19.34 6.99 1.03
N MET A 24 19.37 5.87 0.31
CA MET A 24 18.37 5.52 -0.68
C MET A 24 17.26 4.68 -0.07
N TYR A 25 16.02 5.14 -0.21
CA TYR A 25 14.81 4.42 0.20
C TYR A 25 14.02 3.96 -1.03
N THR A 26 13.68 2.67 -1.07
CA THR A 26 12.69 2.14 -2.00
C THR A 26 11.41 1.85 -1.23
N ILE A 27 10.32 2.50 -1.64
CA ILE A 27 9.00 2.36 -0.99
C ILE A 27 8.05 1.70 -1.99
N ILE A 28 7.60 0.50 -1.67
CA ILE A 28 6.68 -0.29 -2.50
C ILE A 28 5.33 -0.35 -1.78
N PRO A 29 4.31 0.40 -2.23
CA PRO A 29 2.96 0.27 -1.69
C PRO A 29 2.38 -1.10 -2.06
N GLN A 30 1.66 -1.71 -1.13
CA GLN A 30 0.94 -2.97 -1.28
C GLN A 30 -0.51 -2.74 -0.89
N VAL A 31 -1.44 -3.27 -1.69
CA VAL A 31 -2.88 -3.17 -1.44
C VAL A 31 -3.43 -4.58 -1.30
N THR A 32 -4.09 -4.87 -0.17
CA THR A 32 -4.85 -6.11 0.01
C THR A 32 -6.33 -5.75 0.07
N LEU A 33 -7.11 -6.39 -0.79
CA LEU A 33 -8.56 -6.21 -0.85
C LEU A 33 -9.21 -7.51 -0.40
N THR A 34 -10.19 -7.42 0.49
CA THR A 34 -10.95 -8.60 0.96
C THR A 34 -12.01 -9.03 -0.04
N GLN A 35 -12.39 -8.13 -0.95
CA GLN A 35 -13.34 -8.38 -2.03
C GLN A 35 -12.78 -7.81 -3.34
N PRO A 36 -13.07 -8.44 -4.50
CA PRO A 36 -12.68 -7.90 -5.79
C PRO A 36 -13.34 -6.55 -6.06
N CYS A 37 -12.61 -5.64 -6.72
CA CYS A 37 -13.16 -4.37 -7.18
C CYS A 37 -12.50 -3.89 -8.47
N VAL A 38 -13.18 -2.97 -9.15
CA VAL A 38 -12.53 -2.00 -10.02
C VAL A 38 -12.27 -0.77 -9.16
N CYS A 39 -11.02 -0.47 -8.88
CA CYS A 39 -10.64 0.61 -7.95
C CYS A 39 -9.62 1.55 -8.60
N GLU A 40 -9.77 2.85 -8.34
CA GLU A 40 -8.73 3.84 -8.65
C GLU A 40 -7.68 3.83 -7.54
N VAL A 41 -6.40 3.68 -7.92
CA VAL A 41 -5.28 3.81 -6.99
C VAL A 41 -4.54 5.11 -7.32
N GLN A 42 -4.45 5.99 -6.33
CA GLN A 42 -3.66 7.22 -6.41
C GLN A 42 -2.46 7.12 -5.46
N VAL A 43 -1.27 7.32 -6.02
CA VAL A 43 -0.02 7.41 -5.26
C VAL A 43 0.51 8.83 -5.37
N LEU A 44 0.77 9.46 -4.23
CA LEU A 44 1.39 10.78 -4.12
C LEU A 44 2.66 10.66 -3.28
N ALA A 45 3.80 10.98 -3.88
CA ALA A 45 5.10 11.02 -3.22
C ALA A 45 5.61 12.47 -3.22
N ILE A 46 5.85 13.00 -2.02
CA ILE A 46 6.38 14.34 -1.81
C ILE A 46 7.67 14.20 -1.00
N ARG A 47 8.78 14.69 -1.55
CA ARG A 47 10.06 14.79 -0.84
C ARG A 47 10.44 16.27 -0.73
N LYS A 48 10.74 16.72 0.48
CA LYS A 48 11.32 18.04 0.76
C LYS A 48 12.65 17.84 1.48
N GLY A 49 13.74 18.34 0.92
CA GLY A 49 15.06 18.33 1.54
C GLY A 49 15.87 19.58 1.18
N PRO A 50 17.02 19.81 1.85
CA PRO A 50 17.93 20.89 1.49
C PRO A 50 18.44 20.67 0.07
N GLY A 51 18.07 21.54 -0.87
CA GLY A 51 18.51 21.48 -2.27
C GLY A 51 17.55 20.82 -3.26
N ASP A 52 16.50 20.11 -2.83
CA ASP A 52 15.58 19.43 -3.77
C ASP A 52 14.13 19.33 -3.27
N LYS A 53 13.19 19.64 -4.17
CA LYS A 53 11.75 19.35 -4.04
C LYS A 53 11.36 18.38 -5.15
N ALA A 54 11.11 17.13 -4.81
CA ALA A 54 10.62 16.14 -5.76
C ALA A 54 9.17 15.81 -5.42
N ASN A 55 8.25 16.20 -6.31
CA ASN A 55 6.84 15.79 -6.26
C ASN A 55 6.57 14.83 -7.41
N ARG A 56 6.09 13.62 -7.10
CA ARG A 56 5.57 12.70 -8.10
C ARG A 56 4.18 12.24 -7.69
N SER A 57 3.22 12.37 -8.60
CA SER A 57 1.89 11.77 -8.45
C SER A 57 1.65 10.84 -9.61
N ARG A 58 1.10 9.66 -9.32
CA ARG A 58 0.71 8.68 -10.31
C ARG A 58 -0.68 8.16 -9.96
N LYS A 59 -1.59 8.22 -10.92
CA LYS A 59 -2.91 7.60 -10.84
C LYS A 59 -2.94 6.40 -11.78
N GLN A 60 -3.48 5.30 -11.31
CA GLN A 60 -3.68 4.11 -12.14
C GLN A 60 -4.96 3.40 -11.71
N ALA A 61 -5.83 3.11 -12.68
CA ALA A 61 -6.96 2.20 -12.46
C ALA A 61 -6.43 0.77 -12.40
N PHE A 62 -6.80 0.04 -11.35
CA PHE A 62 -6.46 -1.37 -11.22
C PHE A 62 -7.73 -2.20 -11.06
N ARG A 63 -7.71 -3.39 -11.64
CA ARG A 63 -8.79 -4.36 -11.52
C ARG A 63 -8.22 -5.57 -10.81
N SER A 64 -8.68 -5.85 -9.59
CA SER A 64 -8.22 -7.04 -8.86
C SER A 64 -8.93 -8.28 -9.41
N PRO A 65 -8.19 -9.29 -9.91
CA PRO A 65 -8.79 -10.57 -10.27
C PRO A 65 -9.17 -11.34 -8.99
N LEU A 66 -10.26 -12.11 -9.04
CA LEU A 66 -10.60 -13.13 -8.06
C LEU A 66 -9.47 -14.18 -8.04
N ILE A 67 -8.48 -14.03 -7.17
CA ILE A 67 -7.65 -15.14 -6.73
C ILE A 67 -8.12 -15.44 -5.33
N GLY A 68 -9.17 -16.25 -5.23
CA GLY A 68 -9.57 -16.84 -3.97
C GLY A 68 -8.38 -17.62 -3.42
N ARG A 69 -7.80 -17.15 -2.31
CA ARG A 69 -7.00 -18.03 -1.45
C ARG A 69 -7.97 -19.02 -0.79
N LEU A 70 -8.23 -20.11 -1.51
CA LEU A 70 -8.30 -21.47 -1.00
C LEU A 70 -7.33 -21.69 0.17
N ASN A 71 -7.74 -21.52 1.44
CA ASN A 71 -7.15 -22.21 2.58
C ASN A 71 -8.27 -22.70 3.49
#